data_AF-A0A2D6XFW7-F1
#
_entry.id   AF-A0A2D6XFW7-F1
#
_cell.length_a   1.000
_cell.length_b   1.000
_cell.length_c   1.000
_cell.angle_alpha   90.00
_cell.angle_beta   90.00
_cell.angle_gamma   90.00
#
_symmetry.space_group_name_H-M   'P 1'
#
loop_
_entity.id
_entity.type
_entity.pdbx_description
1 polymer ?
#
loop_
_entity_poly.entity_id
_entity_poly.type
_entity_poly.pdbx_seq_one_letter_code
_entity_poly.pdbx_strand_id
1 'polypeptide(L)' 'MADFCWDCCEEHLGVEGELNDLKGLCEDDEIVHVLCEGCGQTVVDSKGKRWHKKDNRVQIQS' A
#
# COMPACT_ATOMS: atom_id res chain seq x y z
N MET A 1 4.23 12.97 -12.90
CA MET A 1 3.06 12.87 -12.00
C MET A 1 3.57 12.12 -10.79
N ALA A 2 3.21 12.55 -9.59
CA ALA A 2 3.67 11.91 -8.36
C ALA A 2 2.58 10.93 -7.93
N ASP A 3 2.92 9.66 -7.78
CA ASP A 3 1.97 8.63 -7.39
C ASP A 3 2.14 8.31 -5.90
N PHE A 4 1.08 8.51 -5.13
CA PHE A 4 1.06 8.20 -3.70
C PHE A 4 0.10 7.04 -3.41
N CYS A 5 0.51 6.15 -2.50
CA CYS A 5 -0.38 5.14 -1.94
C CYS A 5 -1.31 5.76 -0.88
N TRP A 6 -2.37 5.04 -0.51
CA TRP A 6 -3.34 5.46 0.51
C TRP A 6 -2.67 6.06 1.75
N ASP A 7 -1.75 5.30 2.35
CA ASP A 7 -1.13 5.70 3.61
C ASP A 7 -0.27 6.97 3.45
N CYS A 8 0.40 7.15 2.31
CA CYS A 8 1.21 8.34 2.06
C CYS A 8 0.37 9.60 1.76
N CYS A 9 -0.83 9.46 1.19
CA CYS A 9 -1.78 10.58 1.09
C CYS A 9 -2.14 11.12 2.48
N GLU A 10 -2.37 10.24 3.45
CA GLU A 10 -2.65 10.65 4.83
C GLU A 10 -1.39 11.16 5.55
N GLU A 11 -0.28 10.42 5.47
CA GLU A 11 0.96 10.68 6.21
C GLU A 11 1.75 11.91 5.71
N HIS A 12 1.76 12.17 4.40
CA HIS A 12 2.60 13.22 3.81
C HIS A 12 1.81 14.40 3.26
N LEU A 13 0.61 14.16 2.73
CA LEU A 13 -0.21 15.21 2.12
C LEU A 13 -1.30 15.72 3.07
N GLY A 14 -1.65 14.95 4.10
CA GLY A 14 -2.71 15.31 5.06
C GLY A 14 -4.11 15.28 4.43
N VAL A 15 -4.30 14.46 3.39
CA VAL A 15 -5.59 14.30 2.70
C VAL A 15 -6.13 12.89 2.89
N GLU A 16 -7.40 12.68 2.58
CA GLU A 16 -8.03 11.37 2.67
C GLU A 16 -7.34 10.34 1.75
N GLY A 17 -7.00 9.17 2.29
CA GLY A 17 -6.30 8.14 1.53
C GLY A 17 -7.09 7.58 0.35
N GLU A 18 -8.42 7.76 0.29
CA GLU A 18 -9.23 7.38 -0.87
C GLU A 18 -8.90 8.14 -2.16
N LEU A 19 -8.23 9.29 -2.04
CA LEU A 19 -7.80 10.15 -3.15
C LEU A 19 -6.45 9.73 -3.75
N ASN A 20 -5.91 8.59 -3.35
CA ASN A 20 -4.62 8.09 -3.80
C ASN A 20 -4.61 7.67 -5.29
N ASP A 21 -3.45 7.74 -5.91
CA ASP A 21 -3.26 7.47 -7.34
C ASP A 21 -3.25 5.97 -7.68
N LEU A 22 -3.05 5.11 -6.67
CA LEU A 22 -2.84 3.67 -6.82
C LEU A 22 -4.12 2.85 -6.65
N LYS A 23 -5.27 3.51 -6.47
CA LYS A 23 -6.59 2.87 -6.33
C LYS A 23 -7.06 2.27 -7.65
N GLY A 24 -7.51 1.02 -7.61
CA GLY A 24 -8.07 0.31 -8.77
C GLY A 24 -7.04 -0.18 -9.79
N LEU A 25 -5.76 -0.30 -9.40
CA LEU A 25 -4.71 -0.84 -10.28
C LEU A 25 -4.75 -2.37 -10.44
N CYS A 26 -5.47 -3.08 -9.57
CA CYS A 26 -5.67 -4.52 -9.61
C CYS A 26 -7.05 -4.90 -9.06
N GLU A 27 -7.46 -6.15 -9.24
CA GLU A 27 -8.72 -6.69 -8.73
C GLU A 27 -8.69 -6.82 -7.19
N ASP A 28 -9.86 -6.95 -6.56
CA ASP A 28 -10.03 -6.89 -5.10
C ASP A 28 -9.29 -7.99 -4.30
N ASP A 29 -8.97 -9.13 -4.93
CA ASP A 29 -8.22 -10.23 -4.34
C ASP A 29 -6.74 -10.26 -4.75
N GLU A 30 -6.29 -9.23 -5.46
CA GLU A 30 -4.92 -9.10 -5.95
C GLU A 30 -4.11 -8.07 -5.15
N ILE A 31 -2.80 -8.19 -5.31
CA ILE A 31 -1.82 -7.21 -4.84
C ILE A 31 -0.86 -6.89 -5.98
N VAL A 32 -0.44 -5.64 -6.09
CA VAL A 32 0.40 -5.18 -7.20
C VAL A 32 1.65 -4.46 -6.70
N HIS A 33 2.78 -4.72 -7.35
CA HIS A 33 4.04 -4.02 -7.11
C HIS A 33 4.02 -2.65 -7.80
N VAL A 34 4.32 -1.60 -7.05
CA VAL A 34 4.21 -0.21 -7.49
C VAL A 34 5.37 0.63 -6.96
N LEU A 35 5.60 1.77 -7.61
CA LEU A 35 6.46 2.84 -7.11
C LEU A 35 5.56 3.91 -6.48
N CYS A 36 5.76 4.17 -5.19
CA CYS A 36 5.12 5.26 -4.46
C CYS A 36 6.19 6.28 -4.07
N GLU A 37 5.90 7.57 -4.26
CA GLU A 37 6.87 8.65 -3.97
C GLU A 37 7.23 8.76 -2.48
N GLY A 38 6.35 8.30 -1.58
CA GLY A 38 6.63 8.25 -0.14
C GLY A 38 7.31 6.95 0.32
N CYS A 39 6.98 5.81 -0.30
CA CYS A 39 7.48 4.49 0.12
C CYS A 39 8.72 4.00 -0.65
N GLY A 40 8.96 4.55 -1.85
CA GLY A 40 9.75 3.88 -2.87
C GLY A 40 8.99 2.68 -3.47
N GLN A 41 9.70 1.57 -3.71
CA GLN A 41 9.08 0.34 -4.20
C GLN A 41 8.26 -0.32 -3.09
N THR A 42 6.99 -0.60 -3.36
CA THR A 42 6.07 -1.21 -2.38
C THR A 42 5.07 -2.12 -3.08
N VAL A 43 4.25 -2.80 -2.27
CA VAL A 43 3.09 -3.57 -2.70
C VAL A 43 1.84 -2.92 -2.14
N VAL A 44 0.79 -2.83 -2.95
CA VAL A 44 -0.52 -2.30 -2.54
C VAL A 44 -1.64 -3.26 -2.91
N ASP A 45 -2.76 -3.17 -2.21
CA ASP A 45 -4.02 -3.84 -2.56
C ASP A 45 -4.85 -3.04 -3.59
N SER A 46 -6.03 -3.53 -3.97
CA SER A 46 -6.94 -2.86 -4.93
C SER A 46 -7.37 -1.45 -4.52
N LYS A 47 -7.25 -1.09 -3.24
CA LYS A 47 -7.56 0.25 -2.73
C LYS A 47 -6.37 1.20 -2.81
N GLY A 48 -5.21 0.70 -3.26
CA GLY A 48 -3.94 1.43 -3.22
C GLY A 48 -3.36 1.53 -1.81
N LYS A 49 -3.81 0.69 -0.88
CA LYS A 49 -3.31 0.66 0.51
C LYS A 49 -2.11 -0.26 0.64
N ARG A 50 -1.11 0.14 1.42
CA ARG A 50 0.15 -0.61 1.57
C ARG A 50 -0.15 -1.99 2.15
N TRP A 51 0.24 -3.02 1.41
CA TRP A 51 0.07 -4.39 1.84
C TRP A 51 1.27 -4.83 2.70
N HIS A 52 1.01 -5.20 3.95
CA HIS A 52 2.01 -5.77 4.85
C HIS A 52 1.81 -7.28 4.97
N LYS A 53 2.81 -8.06 4.53
CA LYS A 53 2.83 -9.50 4.82
C LYS A 53 2.83 -9.67 6.34
N LYS A 54 1.79 -10.29 6.89
CA LYS A 54 1.82 -10.72 8.30
C LYS A 54 2.98 -11.70 8.44
N ASP A 55 3.97 -11.31 9.22
CA ASP A 55 5.20 -12.07 9.42
C ASP A 55 4.83 -13.38 10.12
N ASN A 56 4.70 -14.47 9.35
CA ASN A 56 4.30 -15.79 9.84
C ASN A 56 5.50 -16.50 10.49
N ARG A 57 6.22 -15.79 11.37
CA ARG A 57 7.28 -16.39 12.18
C ARG A 57 6.61 -17.32 13.18
N VAL A 58 6.63 -18.59 12.82
CA VAL A 58 6.37 -19.76 13.65
C VAL A 58 6.70 -19.45 15.11
N GLN A 59 5.68 -19.42 15.97
CA GLN A 59 5.87 -19.51 17.40
C GLN A 59 6.46 -20.89 17.68
N ILE A 60 7.79 -20.98 17.77
CA ILE A 60 8.45 -22.13 18.38
C ILE A 60 8.18 -21.97 19.87
N GLN A 61 7.12 -22.62 20.35
CA GLN A 61 6.92 -22.83 21.78
C GLN A 61 8.15 -23.58 22.31
N SER A 62 8.84 -22.96 23.24
CA SER A 62 9.90 -23.56 24.06
C SER A 62 9.28 -24.29 25.24
#